data_AF-W2T5S5-F1
#
_entry.id   AF-W2T5S5-F1
#
_cell.length_a   1.000
_cell.length_b   1.000
_cell.length_c   1.000
_cell.angle_alpha   90.00
_cell.angle_beta   90.00
_cell.angle_gamma   90.00
#
_symmetry.space_group_name_H-M   'P 1'
#
loop_
_entity.id
_entity.type
_entity.pdbx_description
1 polymer ?
#
loop_
_entity_poly.entity_id
_entity_poly.type
_entity_poly.pdbx_seq_one_letter_code
_entity_poly.pdbx_strand_id
1 'polypeptide(L)'
;MWVRGRVHAIRSKGKTCFLILRQRFYTVQVLLSVGEKISKQMLKFVSNIPKESIVDIQGRVEKVEAQIESCTQKDAELHAIQVFVVSSSEQRLPLQIEDASRRADSADGLAAVNLDTRLDNRYA
;
A
#
# COMPACT_ATOMS: atom_id res chain seq x y z
N MET A 1 -18.35 -0.68 1.95
CA MET A 1 -18.04 -1.23 0.62
C MET A 1 -16.86 -2.19 0.72
N TRP A 2 -16.63 -3.02 -0.30
CA TRP A 2 -15.47 -3.91 -0.40
C TRP A 2 -14.57 -3.47 -1.54
N VAL A 3 -13.26 -3.46 -1.31
CA VAL A 3 -12.24 -3.12 -2.31
C VAL A 3 -11.12 -4.15 -2.26
N ARG A 4 -10.70 -4.64 -3.43
CA ARG A 4 -9.54 -5.51 -3.60
C ARG A 4 -8.40 -4.74 -4.25
N GLY A 5 -7.19 -4.85 -3.71
CA GLY A 5 -6.02 -4.21 -4.29
C GLY A 5 -4.71 -4.75 -3.74
N ARG A 6 -3.61 -4.23 -4.27
CA ARG A 6 -2.25 -4.55 -3.81
C ARG A 6 -1.81 -3.55 -2.75
N VAL A 7 -1.10 -4.05 -1.74
CA VAL A 7 -0.48 -3.23 -0.71
C VAL A 7 0.76 -2.55 -1.29
N HIS A 8 0.67 -1.25 -1.57
CA HIS A 8 1.81 -0.51 -2.13
C HIS A 8 2.78 -0.06 -1.03
N ALA A 9 2.26 0.54 0.02
CA ALA A 9 3.04 1.00 1.16
C ALA A 9 2.18 0.97 2.44
N ILE A 10 2.83 0.77 3.58
CA ILE A 10 2.20 0.81 4.90
C ILE A 10 3.04 1.69 5.82
N ARG A 11 2.38 2.57 6.56
CA ARG A 11 2.99 3.42 7.59
C ARG A 11 2.14 3.37 8.85
N SER A 12 2.73 2.98 9.97
CA SER A 12 2.04 2.96 11.26
C SER A 12 2.62 4.00 12.22
N LYS A 13 1.74 4.72 12.93
CA LYS A 13 2.10 5.74 13.92
C LYS A 13 1.19 5.60 15.14
N GLY A 14 1.74 5.08 16.24
CA GLY A 14 1.01 4.92 17.51
C GLY A 14 -0.19 3.99 17.37
N LYS A 15 -1.40 4.54 17.47
CA LYS A 15 -2.68 3.81 17.37
C LYS A 15 -3.28 3.85 15.95
N THR A 16 -2.55 4.37 14.97
CA THR A 16 -3.06 4.58 13.62
C THR A 16 -2.13 3.95 12.59
N CYS A 17 -2.70 3.44 11.51
CA CYS A 17 -1.99 2.83 10.40
C CYS A 17 -2.60 3.33 9.10
N PHE A 18 -1.73 3.77 8.19
CA PHE A 18 -2.04 4.23 6.85
C PHE A 18 -1.51 3.19 5.88
N LEU A 19 -2.38 2.69 5.02
CA LEU A 19 -2.04 1.74 3.96
C LEU A 19 -2.40 2.38 2.62
N ILE A 20 -1.48 2.35 1.66
CA ILE A 20 -1.76 2.76 0.29
C ILE A 20 -2.20 1.52 -0.48
N LEU A 21 -3.46 1.48 -0.87
CA LEU A 21 -4.02 0.41 -1.68
C LEU A 21 -3.92 0.82 -3.15
N ARG A 22 -3.30 -0.04 -3.97
CA ARG A 22 -3.08 0.20 -5.40
C ARG A 22 -3.82 -0.81 -6.25
N GLN A 23 -4.49 -0.32 -7.29
CA GLN A 23 -5.05 -1.12 -8.35
C GLN A 23 -4.63 -0.54 -9.70
N ARG A 24 -3.71 -1.25 -10.37
CA ARG A 24 -3.02 -0.75 -11.58
C ARG A 24 -2.38 0.62 -11.31
N PHE A 25 -2.92 1.67 -11.93
CA PHE A 25 -2.43 3.05 -11.86
C PHE A 25 -3.12 3.88 -10.77
N TYR A 26 -4.21 3.38 -10.18
CA TYR A 26 -4.97 4.09 -9.17
C TYR A 26 -4.53 3.68 -7.77
N THR A 27 -4.39 4.67 -6.89
CA THR A 27 -4.07 4.52 -5.48
C THR A 27 -5.05 5.29 -4.60
N VAL A 28 -5.37 4.71 -3.45
CA VAL A 28 -6.21 5.31 -2.40
C VAL A 28 -5.59 5.05 -1.03
N GLN A 29 -5.70 6.02 -0.13
CA GLN A 29 -5.31 5.85 1.26
C GLN A 29 -6.36 5.06 2.02
N VAL A 30 -5.91 4.11 2.83
CA VAL A 30 -6.70 3.35 3.77
C VAL A 30 -6.24 3.68 5.18
N LEU A 31 -7.17 4.13 6.01
CA LEU A 31 -6.95 4.47 7.41
C LEU A 31 -7.45 3.34 8.31
N LEU A 32 -6.60 2.93 9.25
CA LEU A 32 -6.95 2.05 10.36
C LEU A 32 -6.57 2.74 11.67
N SER A 33 -7.49 2.86 12.61
CA SER A 33 -7.21 3.43 13.93
C SER A 33 -7.77 2.53 15.01
N VAL A 34 -7.00 2.30 16.08
CA VAL A 34 -7.44 1.49 17.23
C VAL A 34 -8.64 2.15 17.88
N GLY A 35 -9.72 1.40 18.01
CA GLY A 35 -10.98 1.85 18.60
C GLY A 35 -11.81 0.65 19.06
N GLU A 36 -13.13 0.81 19.09
CA GLU A 36 -14.04 -0.27 19.53
C GLU A 36 -14.01 -1.49 18.60
N LYS A 37 -13.89 -1.27 17.29
CA LYS A 37 -13.92 -2.33 16.27
C LYS A 37 -12.54 -2.81 15.82
N ILE A 38 -11.51 -1.98 15.94
CA ILE A 38 -10.15 -2.26 15.47
C ILE A 38 -9.23 -2.39 16.68
N SER A 39 -8.65 -3.58 16.87
CA SER A 39 -7.73 -3.86 17.97
C SER A 39 -6.29 -3.45 17.64
N LYS A 40 -5.43 -3.37 18.67
CA LYS A 40 -3.98 -3.18 18.47
C LYS A 40 -3.35 -4.34 17.69
N GLN A 41 -3.87 -5.55 17.89
CA GLN A 41 -3.44 -6.76 17.19
C GLN A 41 -3.78 -6.66 15.70
N MET A 42 -4.96 -6.15 15.35
CA MET A 42 -5.34 -5.88 13.96
C MET A 42 -4.40 -4.86 13.33
N LEU A 43 -4.07 -3.78 14.06
CA LEU A 43 -3.13 -2.79 13.56
C LEU A 43 -1.74 -3.42 13.29
N LYS A 44 -1.22 -4.21 14.25
CA LYS A 44 0.05 -4.94 14.10
C LYS A 44 0.02 -5.94 12.95
N PHE A 45 -1.11 -6.63 12.75
CA PHE A 45 -1.30 -7.52 11.61
C PHE A 45 -1.15 -6.76 10.30
N VAL A 46 -1.90 -5.67 10.12
CA VAL A 46 -1.85 -4.87 8.89
C VAL A 46 -0.46 -4.26 8.67
N SER A 47 0.21 -3.77 9.72
CA SER A 47 1.57 -3.24 9.64
C SER A 47 2.61 -4.24 9.10
N ASN A 48 2.36 -5.54 9.25
CA ASN A 48 3.29 -6.60 8.85
C ASN A 48 2.90 -7.29 7.55
N ILE A 49 1.84 -6.84 6.87
CA ILE A 49 1.49 -7.38 5.54
C ILE A 49 2.61 -7.02 4.56
N PRO A 50 3.22 -8.01 3.87
CA PRO A 50 4.28 -7.73 2.91
C PRO A 50 3.79 -6.82 1.76
N LYS A 51 4.65 -5.88 1.33
CA LYS A 51 4.39 -5.06 0.13
C LYS A 51 4.06 -5.98 -1.05
N GLU A 52 3.15 -5.55 -1.91
CA GLU A 52 2.62 -6.29 -3.06
C GLU A 52 1.67 -7.46 -2.76
N SER A 53 1.34 -7.71 -1.49
CA SER A 53 0.25 -8.64 -1.15
C SER A 53 -1.09 -8.14 -1.66
N ILE A 54 -1.97 -9.05 -2.09
CA ILE A 54 -3.35 -8.75 -2.48
C ILE A 54 -4.23 -8.85 -1.24
N VAL A 55 -4.96 -7.77 -0.95
CA VAL A 55 -5.85 -7.68 0.21
C VAL A 55 -7.26 -7.31 -0.21
N ASP A 56 -8.23 -7.83 0.54
CA ASP A 56 -9.62 -7.38 0.54
C ASP A 56 -9.87 -6.53 1.76
N ILE A 57 -10.41 -5.34 1.53
CA ILE A 57 -10.68 -4.35 2.57
C ILE A 57 -12.17 -4.01 2.54
N GLN A 58 -12.83 -4.25 3.66
CA GLN A 58 -14.15 -3.70 3.92
C GLN A 58 -13.96 -2.35 4.63
N GLY A 59 -14.58 -1.30 4.11
CA GLY A 59 -14.48 0.01 4.71
C GLY A 59 -15.57 1.00 4.29
N ARG A 60 -15.51 2.19 4.89
CA ARG A 60 -16.33 3.35 4.54
C ARG A 60 -15.46 4.40 3.87
N VAL A 61 -15.95 4.98 2.78
CA VAL A 61 -15.26 6.10 2.13
C VAL A 61 -15.62 7.37 2.87
N GLU A 62 -14.60 8.13 3.25
CA GLU A 62 -14.75 9.42 3.92
C GLU A 62 -14.01 10.49 3.13
N LYS A 63 -14.62 11.68 3.05
CA LYS A 63 -13.99 12.83 2.42
C LYS A 63 -12.89 13.35 3.34
N VAL A 64 -11.74 13.69 2.77
CA VAL A 64 -10.65 14.32 3.52
C VAL A 64 -10.70 15.84 3.41
N GLU A 65 -10.30 16.54 4.47
CA GLU A 65 -10.18 18.00 4.47
C GLU A 65 -8.92 18.47 3.75
N ALA A 66 -7.81 17.76 3.97
CA ALA A 66 -6.53 18.00 3.31
C ALA A 66 -6.26 16.91 2.27
N GLN A 67 -5.84 17.31 1.07
CA GLN A 67 -5.61 16.39 -0.03
C GLN A 67 -4.46 15.41 0.25
N ILE A 68 -4.67 14.15 -0.14
CA ILE A 68 -3.67 13.09 0.00
C ILE A 68 -2.78 13.07 -1.24
N GLU A 69 -1.70 13.86 -1.22
CA GLU A 69 -0.80 14.03 -2.38
C GLU A 69 -0.11 12.75 -2.85
N SER A 70 0.06 11.76 -1.96
CA SER A 70 0.69 10.47 -2.29
C SER A 70 -0.22 9.51 -3.06
N CYS A 71 -1.52 9.84 -3.21
CA CYS A 71 -2.51 8.99 -3.85
C CYS A 71 -3.13 9.66 -5.08
N THR A 72 -3.63 8.86 -6.03
CA THR A 72 -4.43 9.38 -7.14
C THR A 72 -5.81 9.85 -6.68
N GLN A 73 -6.40 9.14 -5.70
CA GLN A 73 -7.62 9.56 -5.05
C GLN A 73 -7.25 10.49 -3.89
N LYS A 74 -7.32 11.80 -4.15
CA LYS A 74 -6.82 12.83 -3.25
C LYS A 74 -7.86 13.35 -2.26
N ASP A 75 -9.13 13.34 -2.65
CA ASP A 75 -10.22 13.98 -1.91
C ASP A 75 -10.98 13.01 -0.99
N ALA A 76 -10.59 11.73 -0.97
CA ALA A 76 -11.23 10.72 -0.13
C ALA A 76 -10.24 9.64 0.33
N GLU A 77 -10.54 9.05 1.48
CA GLU A 77 -9.84 7.89 2.03
C GLU A 77 -10.82 6.79 2.46
N LEU A 78 -10.31 5.58 2.63
CA LEU A 78 -11.08 4.42 3.07
C LEU A 78 -10.81 4.11 4.55
N HIS A 79 -11.80 4.26 5.40
CA HIS A 79 -11.73 3.85 6.81
C HIS A 79 -12.01 2.36 6.89
N ALA A 80 -10.97 1.57 7.19
CA ALA A 80 -11.10 0.11 7.19
C ALA A 80 -11.84 -0.39 8.44
N ILE A 81 -12.73 -1.34 8.21
CA ILE A 81 -13.46 -2.09 9.22
C ILE A 81 -12.88 -3.50 9.32
N GLN A 82 -12.54 -4.11 8.18
CA GLN A 82 -11.93 -5.44 8.11
C GLN A 82 -10.91 -5.49 6.97
N VAL A 83 -9.84 -6.26 7.17
CA VAL A 83 -8.78 -6.48 6.18
C VAL A 83 -8.44 -7.95 6.14
N PHE A 84 -8.43 -8.53 4.95
CA PHE A 84 -8.08 -9.93 4.72
C PHE A 84 -6.98 -10.01 3.67
N VAL A 85 -5.96 -10.81 3.92
CA VAL A 85 -4.94 -11.13 2.91
C VAL A 85 -5.50 -12.24 2.04
N VAL A 86 -5.70 -11.94 0.75
CA VAL A 86 -6.17 -12.90 -0.26
C VAL A 86 -4.99 -13.69 -0.82
N SER A 87 -3.87 -12.99 -1.04
CA SER A 87 -2.62 -13.59 -1.51
C SER A 87 -1.46 -12.83 -0.88
N SER A 88 -0.64 -13.53 -0.09
CA SER A 88 0.56 -12.96 0.50
C SER A 88 1.69 -12.97 -0.52
N SER A 89 2.40 -11.86 -0.66
CA SER A 89 3.68 -11.79 -1.34
C SER A 89 4.83 -12.23 -0.43
N GLU A 90 6.00 -12.42 -1.02
CA GLU A 90 7.23 -12.66 -0.27
C GLU A 90 7.69 -11.40 0.48
N GLN A 91 8.29 -11.57 1.66
CA GLN A 91 8.77 -10.44 2.48
C GLN A 91 9.93 -9.69 1.84
N ARG A 92 10.77 -10.37 1.06
CA ARG A 92 11.82 -9.75 0.24
C ARG A 92 11.39 -9.85 -1.21
N LEU A 93 10.96 -8.72 -1.76
CA LEU A 93 10.71 -8.63 -3.19
C LEU A 93 12.06 -8.56 -3.92
N PRO A 94 12.23 -9.27 -5.05
CA PRO A 94 13.46 -9.23 -5.85
C PRO A 94 13.75 -7.84 -6.44
N LEU A 95 12.72 -7.00 -6.53
CA LEU A 95 12.84 -5.57 -6.85
C LEU A 95 11.69 -4.80 -6.20
N GLN A 96 11.91 -3.51 -5.90
CA GLN A 96 10.82 -2.62 -5.49
C GLN A 96 10.26 -1.87 -6.71
N ILE A 97 8.94 -1.68 -6.75
CA ILE A 97 8.28 -0.91 -7.83
C ILE A 97 8.82 0.52 -7.91
N GLU A 98 9.14 1.11 -6.76
CA GLU A 98 9.76 2.42 -6.64
C GLU A 98 11.09 2.47 -7.42
N ASP A 99 11.90 1.41 -7.32
CA ASP A 99 13.19 1.29 -7.99
C ASP A 99 13.04 1.03 -9.49
N ALA A 100 12.05 0.21 -9.89
CA ALA A 100 11.78 -0.09 -11.30
C ALA A 100 11.14 1.08 -12.06
N SER A 101 10.50 1.99 -11.34
CA SER A 101 9.86 3.19 -11.91
C SER A 101 10.83 4.36 -12.04
N ARG A 102 12.03 4.30 -11.42
CA ARG A 102 13.07 5.32 -11.56
C ARG A 102 13.71 5.25 -12.96
N ARG A 103 14.00 6.42 -13.53
CA ARG A 103 14.77 6.51 -14.78
C ARG A 103 16.26 6.36 -14.46
N ALA A 104 17.01 5.76 -15.38
CA ALA A 104 18.44 5.49 -15.18
C ALA A 104 19.31 6.75 -15.04
N ASP A 105 18.80 7.91 -15.46
CA ASP A 105 19.43 9.23 -15.45
C ASP A 105 19.01 10.10 -14.25
N SER A 106 18.35 9.51 -13.24
CA SER A 106 17.86 10.27 -12.07
C SER A 106 19.02 10.82 -11.23
N ALA A 107 19.02 12.13 -10.98
CA ALA A 107 20.09 12.85 -10.25
C ALA A 107 20.19 12.52 -8.74
N ASP A 108 19.28 11.69 -8.20
CA ASP A 108 19.19 11.35 -6.78
C ASP A 108 20.24 10.32 -6.30
N GLY A 109 21.09 9.79 -7.19
CA GLY A 109 22.14 8.83 -6.83
C GLY A 109 21.64 7.45 -6.35
N LEU A 110 20.33 7.21 -6.37
CA LEU A 110 19.70 5.93 -6.04
C LEU A 110 19.72 5.00 -7.26
N ALA A 111 20.11 3.73 -7.04
CA ALA A 111 20.20 2.74 -8.10
C ALA A 111 18.84 2.51 -8.78
N ALA A 112 18.83 2.56 -10.11
CA ALA A 112 17.75 2.09 -10.96
C ALA A 112 17.92 0.58 -11.21
N VAL A 113 16.82 -0.16 -11.30
CA VAL A 113 16.87 -1.61 -11.56
C VAL A 113 17.35 -1.86 -12.99
N ASN A 114 18.37 -2.71 -13.15
CA ASN A 114 18.90 -3.07 -14.46
C ASN A 114 17.86 -3.83 -15.30
N LEU A 115 18.05 -3.84 -16.62
CA LEU A 115 17.08 -4.40 -17.56
C LEU A 115 16.83 -5.90 -17.31
N ASP A 116 17.88 -6.66 -17.01
CA ASP A 116 17.77 -8.11 -16.76
C ASP A 116 16.90 -8.42 -15.55
N THR A 117 17.11 -7.73 -14.41
CA THR A 117 16.28 -7.91 -13.20
C THR A 117 14.82 -7.54 -13.46
N ARG A 118 14.55 -6.55 -14.33
CA ARG A 118 13.18 -6.20 -14.75
C ARG A 118 12.56 -7.26 -15.65
N LEU A 119 13.33 -7.87 -16.55
CA LEU A 119 12.88 -8.91 -17.47
C LEU A 119 12.58 -10.22 -16.75
N ASP A 120 13.39 -10.58 -15.76
CA ASP A 120 13.23 -11.77 -14.93
C ASP A 120 12.05 -11.66 -13.96
N ASN A 121 11.68 -10.43 -13.59
CA ASN A 121 10.61 -10.15 -12.64
C ASN A 121 9.46 -9.34 -13.25
N ARG A 122 9.08 -9.65 -14.50
CA ARG A 122 7.98 -8.97 -15.24
C ARG A 122 6.60 -9.04 -14.57
N TYR A 123 6.44 -9.84 -13.52
CA TYR A 123 5.20 -9.99 -12.75
C TYR A 123 5.07 -8.96 -11.61
N ALA A 124 6.14 -8.24 -11.27
CA ALA A 124 6.20 -7.24 -10.20
C ALA A 124 5.53 -5.91 -10.61
#